data_AF-A0A3Q4MEN7-F1
#
_entry.id   AF-A0A3Q4MEN7-F1
#
_cell.length_a   1.000
_cell.length_b   1.000
_cell.length_c   1.000
_cell.angle_alpha   90.00
_cell.angle_beta   90.00
_cell.angle_gamma   90.00
#
_symmetry.space_group_name_H-M   'P 1'
#
loop_
_entity.id
_entity.type
_entity.pdbx_description
1 polymer ?
#
loop_
_entity_poly.entity_id
_entity_poly.type
_entity_poly.pdbx_seq_one_letter_code
_entity_poly.pdbx_strand_id
1 'polypeptide(L)'
;MKSWLTGATKKNFTTKGEALDASIQNDLLSELKKEAKTEDITPRVDDILRQNLISRGLQKHMKKLEMIGQNQNSDFQVCDEHFGYRSRLKQMFEDNNKQHKVEAQQVANNIIEECKQYIADKCNKPADFSDGYITELLQNIEKSLNEKSVETRSAFEVDLKVYLCNASLSKGWKSAIQPMKHLLISC
;
A
#
# COMPACT_ATOMS: atom_id res chain seq x y z
N MET A 1 -33.26 32.45 -60.95
CA MET A 1 -33.63 31.06 -60.62
C MET A 1 -32.93 30.68 -59.31
N LYS A 2 -33.73 30.36 -58.27
CA LYS A 2 -33.37 29.71 -56.98
C LYS A 2 -32.36 30.46 -56.07
N SER A 3 -32.81 31.04 -54.96
CA SER A 3 -33.08 30.42 -53.64
C SER A 3 -31.95 30.84 -52.68
N TRP A 4 -32.09 31.83 -51.81
CA TRP A 4 -32.75 31.74 -50.49
C TRP A 4 -32.42 30.42 -49.81
N LEU A 5 -31.28 30.41 -49.11
CA LEU A 5 -31.07 29.85 -47.77
C LEU A 5 -30.08 30.83 -47.11
N THR A 6 -30.49 31.75 -46.22
CA THR A 6 -30.61 31.52 -44.76
C THR A 6 -29.55 30.52 -44.27
N GLY A 7 -28.61 30.83 -43.39
CA GLY A 7 -28.59 31.78 -42.28
C GLY A 7 -27.76 31.10 -41.16
N ALA A 8 -27.15 31.91 -40.28
CA ALA A 8 -26.55 31.51 -39.00
C ALA A 8 -25.45 30.42 -39.05
N THR A 9 -24.17 30.70 -38.86
CA THR A 9 -23.60 31.10 -37.57
C THR A 9 -22.11 31.41 -37.78
N LYS A 10 -21.74 32.70 -37.75
CA LYS A 10 -20.36 33.08 -37.38
C LYS A 10 -20.34 34.49 -36.83
N LYS A 11 -21.08 34.67 -35.73
CA LYS A 11 -20.85 35.73 -34.75
C LYS A 11 -20.77 35.06 -33.40
N ASN A 12 -19.54 34.86 -32.92
CA ASN A 12 -19.11 35.20 -31.57
C ASN A 12 -17.70 34.66 -31.33
N PHE A 13 -16.73 35.25 -32.03
CA PHE A 13 -15.37 35.36 -31.51
C PHE A 13 -15.16 36.83 -31.14
N THR A 14 -15.82 37.29 -30.09
CA THR A 14 -15.44 38.47 -29.30
C THR A 14 -16.36 38.55 -28.09
N THR A 15 -15.79 38.96 -26.95
CA THR A 15 -16.40 39.14 -25.61
C THR A 15 -16.85 37.83 -24.96
N LYS A 16 -16.25 37.32 -23.87
CA LYS A 16 -15.64 37.99 -22.72
C LYS A 16 -14.64 37.05 -22.04
N GLY A 17 -13.40 37.52 -21.87
CA GLY A 17 -12.64 37.22 -20.67
C GLY A 17 -13.26 37.96 -19.50
N GLU A 18 -14.47 37.54 -19.10
CA GLU A 18 -14.93 37.72 -17.74
C GLU A 18 -14.51 36.43 -17.05
N ALA A 19 -13.68 36.57 -16.02
CA ALA A 19 -13.16 35.47 -15.23
C ALA A 19 -14.20 34.37 -15.09
N LEU A 20 -13.84 33.11 -15.42
CA LEU A 20 -14.57 31.95 -14.91
C LEU A 20 -14.85 32.28 -13.44
N ASP A 21 -16.12 32.48 -13.10
CA ASP A 21 -16.48 33.01 -11.78
C ASP A 21 -15.78 32.15 -10.73
N ALA A 22 -15.16 32.79 -9.76
CA ALA A 22 -14.36 32.11 -8.75
C ALA A 22 -15.19 31.04 -8.02
N SER A 23 -16.53 31.17 -8.01
CA SER A 23 -17.45 30.12 -7.56
C SER A 23 -17.37 28.87 -8.43
N ILE A 24 -17.49 28.99 -9.76
CA ILE A 24 -17.42 27.84 -10.70
C ILE A 24 -16.06 27.14 -10.58
N GLN A 25 -14.98 27.92 -10.47
CA GLN A 25 -13.64 27.35 -10.26
C GLN A 25 -13.52 26.63 -8.92
N ASN A 26 -14.07 27.18 -7.84
CA ASN A 26 -14.04 26.56 -6.51
C ASN A 26 -14.94 25.32 -6.41
N ASP A 27 -16.09 25.33 -7.07
CA ASP A 27 -17.02 24.20 -7.11
C ASP A 27 -16.38 23.02 -7.86
N LEU A 28 -15.82 23.25 -9.06
CA LEU A 28 -15.05 22.26 -9.80
C LEU A 28 -13.80 21.79 -9.04
N LEU A 29 -13.07 22.70 -8.37
CA LEU A 29 -11.94 22.33 -7.50
C LEU A 29 -12.39 21.49 -6.31
N SER A 30 -13.57 21.76 -5.74
CA SER A 30 -14.11 21.00 -4.60
C SER A 30 -14.56 19.61 -5.02
N GLU A 31 -15.12 19.48 -6.23
CA GLU A 31 -15.59 18.23 -6.81
C GLU A 31 -14.40 17.37 -7.25
N LEU A 32 -13.40 17.96 -7.91
CA LEU A 32 -12.11 17.32 -8.18
C LEU A 32 -11.36 16.96 -6.89
N LYS A 33 -11.43 17.77 -5.83
CA LYS A 33 -10.86 17.41 -4.52
C LYS A 33 -11.64 16.29 -3.83
N LYS A 34 -12.96 16.17 -4.04
CA LYS A 34 -13.77 15.05 -3.53
C LYS A 34 -13.45 13.77 -4.31
N GLU A 35 -13.27 13.86 -5.62
CA GLU A 35 -12.86 12.72 -6.45
C GLU A 35 -11.38 12.36 -6.26
N ALA A 36 -10.51 13.33 -5.94
CA ALA A 36 -9.10 13.13 -5.63
C ALA A 36 -8.83 12.81 -4.15
N LYS A 37 -9.86 12.88 -3.27
CA LYS A 37 -9.76 12.35 -1.91
C LYS A 37 -9.58 10.85 -2.02
N THR A 38 -8.32 10.43 -2.00
CA THR A 38 -7.96 9.04 -1.75
C THR A 38 -8.61 8.63 -0.44
N GLU A 39 -9.55 7.69 -0.51
CA GLU A 39 -10.12 7.06 0.67
C GLU A 39 -8.99 6.59 1.59
N ASP A 40 -9.07 6.91 2.88
CA ASP A 40 -8.12 6.37 3.83
C ASP A 40 -8.42 4.88 4.02
N ILE A 41 -7.65 4.05 3.33
CA ILE A 41 -7.76 2.59 3.36
C ILE A 41 -7.10 1.97 4.59
N THR A 42 -6.42 2.76 5.43
CA THR A 42 -5.72 2.28 6.63
C THR A 42 -6.62 1.45 7.56
N PRO A 43 -7.88 1.85 7.87
CA PRO A 43 -8.75 1.06 8.73
C PRO A 43 -9.10 -0.31 8.13
N ARG A 44 -9.25 -0.39 6.80
CA ARG A 44 -9.53 -1.66 6.10
C ARG A 44 -8.31 -2.59 6.16
N VAL A 45 -7.11 -2.04 5.96
CA VAL A 45 -5.86 -2.79 6.09
C VAL A 45 -5.66 -3.31 7.52
N ASP A 46 -5.95 -2.47 8.55
CA ASP A 46 -5.90 -2.91 9.95
C ASP A 46 -6.85 -4.08 10.22
N ASP A 47 -8.10 -3.99 9.77
CA ASP A 47 -9.09 -5.03 10.02
C ASP A 47 -8.71 -6.36 9.34
N ILE A 48 -8.30 -6.33 8.07
CA ILE A 48 -7.88 -7.54 7.36
C ILE A 48 -6.67 -8.19 8.04
N LEU A 49 -5.66 -7.38 8.43
CA LEU A 49 -4.50 -7.90 9.13
C LEU A 49 -4.88 -8.45 10.52
N ARG A 50 -5.77 -7.78 11.24
CA ARG A 50 -6.31 -8.27 12.53
C ARG A 50 -6.99 -9.62 12.38
N GLN A 51 -7.87 -9.78 11.38
CA GLN A 51 -8.53 -11.06 11.12
C GLN A 51 -7.52 -12.16 10.75
N ASN A 52 -6.51 -11.83 9.95
CA ASN A 52 -5.42 -12.75 9.62
C ASN A 52 -4.65 -13.19 10.88
N LEU A 53 -4.32 -12.27 11.80
CA LEU A 53 -3.63 -12.64 13.04
C LEU A 53 -4.49 -13.52 13.95
N ILE A 54 -5.80 -13.28 14.01
CA ILE A 54 -6.74 -14.12 14.78
C ILE A 54 -6.79 -15.53 14.20
N SER A 55 -6.97 -15.67 12.89
CA SER A 55 -7.08 -16.98 12.23
C SER A 55 -5.81 -17.82 12.35
N ARG A 56 -4.65 -17.16 12.51
CA ARG A 56 -3.33 -17.77 12.71
C ARG A 56 -2.98 -18.06 14.17
N GLY A 57 -3.82 -17.68 15.14
CA GLY A 57 -3.52 -17.83 16.56
C GLY A 57 -2.43 -16.88 17.08
N LEU A 58 -2.26 -15.72 16.43
CA LEU A 58 -1.21 -14.73 16.69
C LEU A 58 -1.69 -13.55 17.55
N GLN A 59 -2.85 -13.66 18.21
CA GLN A 59 -3.49 -12.58 18.98
C GLN A 59 -2.64 -11.98 20.11
N LYS A 60 -1.61 -12.70 20.59
CA LYS A 60 -0.67 -12.15 21.57
C LYS A 60 0.13 -10.94 21.07
N HIS A 61 0.16 -10.73 19.75
CA HIS A 61 0.93 -9.67 19.08
C HIS A 61 0.08 -8.49 18.60
N MET A 62 -1.21 -8.41 18.97
CA MET A 62 -2.14 -7.39 18.48
C MET A 62 -1.68 -5.94 18.70
N LYS A 63 -0.88 -5.67 19.74
CA LYS A 63 -0.31 -4.34 19.99
C LYS A 63 0.59 -3.84 18.85
N LYS A 64 1.20 -4.75 18.07
CA LYS A 64 2.02 -4.36 16.92
C LYS A 64 1.21 -3.71 15.79
N LEU A 65 -0.13 -3.87 15.79
CA LEU A 65 -1.03 -3.20 14.84
C LEU A 65 -1.14 -1.69 15.08
N GLU A 66 -0.83 -1.19 16.29
CA GLU A 66 -0.82 0.25 16.57
C GLU A 66 0.18 1.01 15.67
N MET A 67 1.12 0.30 15.06
CA MET A 67 2.09 0.81 14.10
C MET A 67 1.58 0.92 12.65
N ILE A 68 0.37 0.43 12.36
CA ILE A 68 -0.23 0.52 11.03
C ILE A 68 -0.58 1.98 10.68
N GLY A 69 -0.33 2.38 9.44
CA GLY A 69 -0.53 3.74 8.95
C GLY A 69 0.57 4.73 9.37
N GLN A 70 1.54 4.30 10.18
CA GLN A 70 2.68 5.13 10.56
C GLN A 70 3.77 5.06 9.48
N ASN A 71 4.35 6.21 9.10
CA ASN A 71 5.47 6.26 8.14
C ASN A 71 6.71 5.60 8.75
N GLN A 72 6.95 4.35 8.35
CA GLN A 72 8.18 3.63 8.63
C GLN A 72 9.19 4.03 7.56
N ASN A 73 10.03 5.03 7.85
CA ASN A 73 11.11 5.45 6.93
C ASN A 73 12.35 4.56 7.02
N SER A 74 12.38 3.62 7.96
CA SER A 74 13.48 2.67 8.16
C SER A 74 13.17 1.34 7.50
N ASP A 75 14.17 0.75 6.88
CA ASP A 75 14.10 -0.62 6.36
C ASP A 75 13.77 -1.63 7.48
N PHE A 76 13.13 -2.73 7.11
CA PHE A 76 12.85 -3.82 8.03
C PHE A 76 14.15 -4.42 8.58
N GLN A 77 14.26 -4.51 9.91
CA GLN A 77 15.42 -5.07 10.60
C GLN A 77 15.01 -6.22 11.52
N VAL A 78 15.70 -7.34 11.37
CA VAL A 78 15.56 -8.48 12.27
C VAL A 78 16.25 -8.17 13.60
N CYS A 79 15.60 -8.48 14.72
CA CYS A 79 16.09 -8.22 16.07
C CYS A 79 15.96 -9.43 16.99
N ASP A 80 16.51 -9.34 18.19
CA ASP A 80 16.53 -10.46 19.16
C ASP A 80 15.12 -10.94 19.55
N GLU A 81 14.08 -10.08 19.48
CA GLU A 81 12.68 -10.45 19.77
C GLU A 81 12.14 -11.50 18.79
N HIS A 82 12.71 -11.54 17.58
CA HIS A 82 12.36 -12.51 16.55
C HIS A 82 12.85 -13.92 16.86
N PHE A 83 13.63 -14.10 17.93
CA PHE A 83 14.24 -15.38 18.29
C PHE A 83 13.95 -15.82 19.73
N GLY A 84 13.90 -17.14 19.93
CA GLY A 84 13.53 -17.81 21.18
C GLY A 84 14.71 -18.12 22.09
N TYR A 85 15.74 -17.27 22.16
CA TYR A 85 16.94 -17.60 22.94
C TYR A 85 16.63 -17.72 24.43
N ARG A 86 17.02 -18.85 25.04
CA ARG A 86 17.03 -19.01 26.51
C ARG A 86 18.17 -18.15 27.07
N SER A 87 17.90 -17.34 28.09
CA SER A 87 18.87 -16.38 28.66
C SER A 87 20.23 -16.98 29.05
N ARG A 88 20.28 -18.27 29.43
CA ARG A 88 21.51 -18.97 29.82
C ARG A 88 22.37 -19.48 28.66
N LEU A 89 21.81 -19.59 27.46
CA LEU A 89 22.51 -20.06 26.26
C LEU A 89 22.85 -18.90 25.30
N LYS A 90 22.30 -17.70 25.55
CA LYS A 90 22.45 -16.52 24.68
C LYS A 90 23.90 -16.22 24.32
N GLN A 91 24.83 -16.28 25.29
CA GLN A 91 26.25 -16.00 25.06
C GLN A 91 26.99 -17.12 24.31
N MET A 92 26.61 -18.39 24.51
CA MET A 92 27.27 -19.51 23.83
C MET A 92 26.90 -19.61 22.35
N PHE A 93 25.77 -19.00 21.95
CA PHE A 93 25.30 -18.97 20.58
C PHE A 93 25.62 -17.66 19.87
N GLU A 94 26.33 -16.68 20.45
CA GLU A 94 26.49 -15.34 19.85
C GLU A 94 27.03 -15.34 18.40
N ASP A 95 27.95 -16.25 18.06
CA ASP A 95 28.45 -16.37 16.67
C ASP A 95 27.53 -17.16 15.74
N ASN A 96 26.84 -18.21 16.23
CA ASN A 96 25.80 -18.92 15.47
C ASN A 96 24.50 -18.08 15.32
N ASN A 97 24.24 -17.19 16.28
CA ASN A 97 23.13 -16.25 16.33
C ASN A 97 23.30 -15.15 15.28
N LYS A 98 24.53 -14.67 15.05
CA LYS A 98 24.81 -13.78 13.92
C LYS A 98 24.41 -14.42 12.60
N GLN A 99 24.77 -15.69 12.39
CA GLN A 99 24.42 -16.42 11.16
C GLN A 99 22.89 -16.58 11.01
N HIS A 100 22.19 -17.05 12.05
CA HIS A 100 20.73 -17.19 12.02
C HIS A 100 20.01 -15.85 11.80
N LYS A 101 20.54 -14.77 12.38
CA LYS A 101 20.02 -13.42 12.19
C LYS A 101 20.23 -12.93 10.75
N VAL A 102 21.41 -13.18 10.17
CA VAL A 102 21.71 -12.86 8.77
C VAL A 102 20.79 -13.65 7.83
N GLU A 103 20.57 -14.94 8.08
CA GLU A 103 19.68 -15.78 7.28
C GLU A 103 18.22 -15.31 7.38
N ALA A 104 17.73 -15.03 8.59
CA ALA A 104 16.39 -14.49 8.78
C ALA A 104 16.22 -13.12 8.10
N GLN A 105 17.24 -12.26 8.15
CA GLN A 105 17.23 -10.99 7.45
C GLN A 105 17.22 -11.18 5.94
N GLN A 106 18.01 -12.13 5.41
CA GLN A 106 18.03 -12.42 3.98
C GLN A 106 16.68 -12.96 3.50
N VAL A 107 16.05 -13.82 4.29
CA VAL A 107 14.69 -14.30 4.01
C VAL A 107 13.68 -13.16 4.06
N ALA A 108 13.74 -12.29 5.06
CA ALA A 108 12.87 -11.12 5.13
C ALA A 108 13.05 -10.21 3.89
N ASN A 109 14.30 -9.91 3.52
CA ASN A 109 14.60 -9.09 2.35
C ASN A 109 14.04 -9.71 1.06
N ASN A 110 14.24 -11.01 0.86
CA ASN A 110 13.69 -11.72 -0.30
C ASN A 110 12.16 -11.64 -0.35
N ILE A 111 11.48 -11.87 0.77
CA ILE A 111 10.02 -11.76 0.86
C ILE A 111 9.56 -10.32 0.59
N ILE A 112 10.29 -9.33 1.11
CA ILE A 112 9.98 -7.92 0.90
C ILE A 112 10.08 -7.56 -0.59
N GLU A 113 11.12 -8.00 -1.28
CA GLU A 113 11.29 -7.73 -2.71
C GLU A 113 10.24 -8.47 -3.55
N GLU A 114 9.94 -9.74 -3.27
CA GLU A 114 8.84 -10.49 -3.90
C GLU A 114 7.50 -9.75 -3.73
N CYS A 115 7.22 -9.27 -2.52
CA CYS A 115 6.00 -8.54 -2.24
C CYS A 115 5.98 -7.20 -2.95
N LYS A 116 7.05 -6.38 -2.87
CA LYS A 116 7.14 -5.10 -3.59
C LYS A 116 6.91 -5.26 -5.09
N GLN A 117 7.45 -6.33 -5.70
CA GLN A 117 7.19 -6.64 -7.10
C GLN A 117 5.72 -6.97 -7.35
N TYR A 118 5.10 -7.81 -6.51
CA TYR A 118 3.67 -8.09 -6.57
C TYR A 118 2.81 -6.81 -6.45
N ILE A 119 3.16 -5.91 -5.53
CA ILE A 119 2.50 -4.60 -5.37
C ILE A 119 2.60 -3.80 -6.68
N ALA A 120 3.81 -3.66 -7.23
CA ALA A 120 4.05 -2.92 -8.46
C ALA A 120 3.26 -3.49 -9.65
N ASP A 121 3.24 -4.81 -9.81
CA ASP A 121 2.52 -5.50 -10.87
C ASP A 121 0.99 -5.33 -10.78
N LYS A 122 0.45 -5.29 -9.55
CA LYS A 122 -0.97 -5.03 -9.30
C LYS A 122 -1.33 -3.57 -9.54
N CYS A 123 -0.47 -2.63 -9.18
CA CYS A 123 -0.66 -1.20 -9.47
C CYS A 123 -0.67 -0.86 -10.97
N ASN A 124 -0.03 -1.67 -11.80
CA ASN A 124 -0.04 -1.51 -13.26
C ASN A 124 -1.35 -1.96 -13.93
N LYS A 125 -2.29 -2.54 -13.17
CA LYS A 125 -3.61 -2.96 -13.65
C LYS A 125 -4.67 -1.92 -13.22
N PRO A 126 -5.67 -1.62 -14.05
CA PRO A 126 -6.74 -0.65 -13.73
C PRO A 126 -7.76 -1.21 -12.71
N ALA A 127 -7.31 -1.95 -11.70
CA ALA A 127 -8.15 -2.50 -10.66
C ALA A 127 -8.15 -1.58 -9.44
N ASP A 128 -9.35 -1.29 -8.92
CA ASP A 128 -9.51 -0.62 -7.64
C ASP A 128 -8.88 -1.45 -6.51
N PHE A 129 -8.41 -0.76 -5.45
CA PHE A 129 -8.00 -1.40 -4.22
C PHE A 129 -9.15 -2.28 -3.70
N SER A 130 -8.94 -3.59 -3.62
CA SER A 130 -9.89 -4.53 -3.01
C SER A 130 -9.31 -5.15 -1.76
N ASP A 131 -10.16 -5.53 -0.80
CA ASP A 131 -9.73 -6.26 0.39
C ASP A 131 -9.06 -7.61 0.04
N GLY A 132 -9.43 -8.17 -1.12
CA GLY A 132 -8.80 -9.35 -1.69
C GLY A 132 -7.30 -9.18 -1.95
N TYR A 133 -6.86 -7.99 -2.36
CA TYR A 133 -5.44 -7.71 -2.54
C TYR A 133 -4.64 -7.84 -1.24
N ILE A 134 -5.13 -7.26 -0.14
CA ILE A 134 -4.41 -7.33 1.15
C ILE A 134 -4.39 -8.77 1.64
N THR A 135 -5.50 -9.49 1.44
CA THR A 135 -5.59 -10.92 1.75
C THR A 135 -4.56 -11.73 0.95
N GLU A 136 -4.45 -11.52 -0.36
CA GLU A 136 -3.45 -12.16 -1.23
C GLU A 136 -2.01 -11.81 -0.80
N LEU A 137 -1.73 -10.55 -0.45
CA LEU A 137 -0.43 -10.13 0.06
C LEU A 137 -0.05 -10.90 1.33
N LEU A 138 -0.96 -11.01 2.29
CA LEU A 138 -0.72 -11.76 3.54
C LEU A 138 -0.52 -13.26 3.28
N GLN A 139 -1.26 -13.84 2.34
CA GLN A 139 -1.07 -15.24 1.92
C GLN A 139 0.29 -15.46 1.25
N ASN A 140 0.76 -14.53 0.42
CA ASN A 140 2.08 -14.61 -0.21
C ASN A 140 3.20 -14.59 0.84
N ILE A 141 3.09 -13.70 1.84
CA ILE A 141 4.05 -13.66 2.96
C ILE A 141 4.08 -15.00 3.69
N GLU A 142 2.91 -15.55 4.04
CA GLU A 142 2.81 -16.83 4.74
C GLU A 142 3.41 -17.98 3.93
N LYS A 143 3.08 -18.06 2.63
CA LYS A 143 3.64 -19.05 1.72
C LYS A 143 5.16 -18.96 1.69
N SER A 144 5.71 -17.76 1.47
CA SER A 144 7.16 -17.57 1.40
C SER A 144 7.86 -17.86 2.74
N LEU A 145 7.23 -17.57 3.88
CA LEU A 145 7.75 -17.94 5.20
C LEU A 145 7.80 -19.46 5.40
N ASN A 146 6.76 -20.17 4.97
CA ASN A 146 6.70 -21.63 5.08
C ASN A 146 7.71 -22.33 4.15
N GLU A 147 7.90 -21.83 2.93
CA GLU A 147 8.85 -22.39 1.96
C GLU A 147 10.31 -22.19 2.37
N LYS A 148 10.62 -21.01 2.95
CA LYS A 148 11.99 -20.65 3.32
C LYS A 148 12.42 -21.20 4.69
N SER A 149 11.51 -21.84 5.44
CA SER A 149 11.76 -22.62 6.68
C SER A 149 12.78 -22.01 7.65
N VAL A 150 12.59 -20.76 8.06
CA VAL A 150 13.47 -20.09 9.04
C VAL A 150 12.95 -20.31 10.45
N GLU A 151 13.83 -20.76 11.36
CA GLU A 151 13.51 -20.90 12.79
C GLU A 151 13.40 -19.52 13.46
N THR A 152 12.20 -18.94 13.40
CA THR A 152 11.86 -17.65 14.02
C THR A 152 10.64 -17.78 14.92
N ARG A 153 10.48 -16.81 15.83
CA ARG A 153 9.26 -16.66 16.63
C ARG A 153 8.19 -16.00 15.81
N SER A 154 6.93 -16.20 16.21
CA SER A 154 5.81 -15.52 15.58
C SER A 154 5.85 -13.99 15.63
N ALA A 155 6.70 -13.38 16.47
CA ALA A 155 6.93 -11.93 16.42
C ALA A 155 7.51 -11.49 15.05
N PHE A 156 8.39 -12.32 14.46
CA PHE A 156 8.98 -12.09 13.14
C PHE A 156 7.90 -12.05 12.04
N GLU A 157 7.03 -13.07 12.01
CA GLU A 157 5.90 -13.12 11.07
C GLU A 157 5.02 -11.87 11.18
N VAL A 158 4.68 -11.45 12.42
CA VAL A 158 3.81 -10.30 12.63
C VAL A 158 4.48 -8.98 12.26
N ASP A 159 5.73 -8.76 12.66
CA ASP A 159 6.46 -7.53 12.32
C ASP A 159 6.62 -7.39 10.80
N LEU A 160 6.89 -8.50 10.10
CA LEU A 160 7.02 -8.51 8.64
C LEU A 160 5.68 -8.17 7.95
N LYS A 161 4.57 -8.74 8.43
CA LYS A 161 3.22 -8.43 7.94
C LYS A 161 2.88 -6.95 8.15
N VAL A 162 3.13 -6.41 9.35
CA VAL A 162 2.90 -4.98 9.66
C VAL A 162 3.75 -4.08 8.76
N TYR A 163 5.02 -4.42 8.58
CA TYR A 163 5.92 -3.67 7.71
C TYR A 163 5.41 -3.62 6.25
N LEU A 164 5.01 -4.76 5.69
CA LEU A 164 4.53 -4.83 4.31
C LEU A 164 3.14 -4.18 4.11
N CYS A 165 2.27 -4.26 5.11
CA CYS A 165 1.01 -3.49 5.12
C CYS A 165 1.29 -1.99 5.15
N ASN A 166 2.25 -1.51 5.94
CA ASN A 166 2.66 -0.10 5.92
C ASN A 166 3.30 0.31 4.59
N ALA A 167 4.12 -0.57 4.01
CA ALA A 167 4.73 -0.33 2.70
C ALA A 167 3.65 -0.18 1.62
N SER A 168 2.60 -1.00 1.64
CA SER A 168 1.48 -0.88 0.69
C SER A 168 0.70 0.42 0.87
N LEU A 169 0.52 0.88 2.11
CA LEU A 169 -0.11 2.18 2.41
C LEU A 169 0.76 3.38 2.00
N SER A 170 2.09 3.24 2.01
CA SER A 170 3.02 4.34 1.76
C SER A 170 3.35 4.53 0.27
N LYS A 171 2.94 5.68 -0.28
CA LYS A 171 3.32 6.31 -1.57
C LYS A 171 3.07 5.55 -2.88
N GLY A 172 3.12 4.22 -2.95
CA GLY A 172 2.83 3.44 -4.16
C GLY A 172 1.36 3.57 -4.61
N TRP A 173 0.42 3.51 -3.68
CA TRP A 173 -1.00 3.66 -4.02
C TRP A 173 -1.47 5.10 -4.26
N LYS A 174 -0.97 6.04 -3.46
CA LYS A 174 -1.35 7.46 -3.58
C LYS A 174 -0.93 8.07 -4.91
N SER A 175 0.13 7.55 -5.53
CA SER A 175 0.65 8.01 -6.81
C SER A 175 0.20 7.17 -8.02
N ALA A 176 -0.14 5.87 -7.86
CA ALA A 176 -0.65 5.04 -8.96
C ALA A 176 -2.12 5.32 -9.34
N ILE A 177 -2.92 5.86 -8.42
CA ILE A 177 -4.34 6.22 -8.68
C ILE A 177 -4.47 7.57 -9.44
N GLN A 178 -3.45 8.42 -9.37
CA GLN A 178 -3.47 9.76 -9.97
C GLN A 178 -3.35 9.80 -11.51
N PRO A 179 -2.46 9.04 -12.18
CA PRO A 179 -2.28 9.17 -13.64
C PRO A 179 -3.43 8.57 -14.47
N MET A 180 -4.23 7.63 -13.94
CA MET A 180 -5.38 7.09 -14.68
C MET A 180 -6.58 8.05 -14.76
N LYS A 181 -6.72 8.99 -13.82
CA LYS A 181 -7.78 10.01 -13.87
C LYS A 181 -7.50 11.10 -14.91
N HIS A 182 -6.23 11.39 -15.18
CA HIS A 182 -5.85 12.39 -16.18
C HIS A 182 -6.07 11.96 -17.63
N LEU A 183 -6.12 10.65 -17.92
CA LEU A 183 -6.40 10.12 -19.26
C LEU A 183 -7.89 10.13 -19.64
N LEU A 184 -8.79 10.21 -18.66
CA LEU A 184 -10.24 10.27 -18.89
C LEU A 184 -10.78 11.69 -19.10
N ILE A 185 -9.96 12.72 -18.90
CA ILE A 185 -10.34 14.14 -19.12
C ILE A 185 -9.79 14.67 -20.45
N SER A 186 -9.04 13.86 -21.20
CA SER A 186 -8.41 14.23 -22.48
C SER A 186 -9.08 13.65 -23.74
N CYS A 187 -10.31 13.14 -23.63
CA CYS A 187 -11.15 12.75 -24.77
C CYS A 187 -12.47 13.54 -24.73
#